data_AF-C0FQM4-F1
#
_entry.id   AF-C0FQM4-F1
#
_cell.length_a   1.000
_cell.length_b   1.000
_cell.length_c   1.000
_cell.angle_alpha   90.00
_cell.angle_beta   90.00
_cell.angle_gamma   90.00
#
_symmetry.space_group_name_H-M   'P 1'
#
loop_
_entity.id
_entity.type
_entity.pdbx_description
1 polymer ?
#
loop_
_entity_poly.entity_id
_entity_poly.type
_entity_poly.pdbx_seq_one_letter_code
_entity_poly.pdbx_strand_id
1 'polypeptide(L)'
;MEWIIQKTVELGVYEVIPVAMKNCVVKLDDKKAKSKVTRWQAIAESAAKQSKRSLIPEVKMPMSYKEAVAYAKKLDVKLVPYENEHGMAGTKAAMEQIKKGESIAVFIGPEGGFAPEEIEMVRDEMQLISLGRRILRTETAGIVALAILGYQLESQTDGRDE
;
A
#
# COMPACT_ATOMS: atom_id res chain seq x y z
N MET A 1 4.94 11.49 -1.25
CA MET A 1 3.49 11.27 -1.05
C MET A 1 2.65 11.56 -2.30
N GLU A 2 2.67 12.77 -2.87
CA GLU A 2 1.85 13.11 -4.06
C GLU A 2 2.05 12.16 -5.25
N TRP A 3 3.31 11.87 -5.57
CA TRP A 3 3.67 10.91 -6.61
C TRP A 3 3.17 9.49 -6.31
N ILE A 4 3.23 9.06 -5.04
CA ILE A 4 2.72 7.75 -4.60
C ILE A 4 1.21 7.69 -4.86
N ILE A 5 0.46 8.70 -4.41
CA ILE A 5 -1.00 8.75 -4.61
C ILE A 5 -1.33 8.69 -6.10
N GLN A 6 -0.70 9.53 -6.92
CA GLN A 6 -0.94 9.54 -8.36
C GLN A 6 -0.72 8.14 -8.97
N LYS A 7 0.44 7.53 -8.72
CA LYS A 7 0.80 6.25 -9.35
C LYS A 7 0.04 5.05 -8.79
N THR A 8 -0.24 5.04 -7.50
CA THR A 8 -1.06 3.98 -6.89
C THR A 8 -2.51 4.06 -7.38
N VAL A 9 -3.05 5.27 -7.58
CA VAL A 9 -4.37 5.45 -8.20
C VAL A 9 -4.37 4.97 -9.65
N GLU A 10 -3.34 5.30 -10.44
CA GLU A 10 -3.19 4.78 -11.81
C GLU A 10 -3.13 3.23 -11.83
N LEU A 11 -2.53 2.61 -10.80
CA LEU A 11 -2.40 1.16 -10.62
C LEU A 11 -3.59 0.50 -9.91
N GLY A 12 -4.71 1.20 -9.77
CA GLY A 12 -5.98 0.56 -9.38
C GLY A 12 -6.26 0.45 -7.88
N VAL A 13 -5.53 1.13 -6.98
CA VAL A 13 -5.89 1.08 -5.53
C VAL A 13 -7.30 1.57 -5.27
N TYR A 14 -7.97 1.03 -4.27
CA TYR A 14 -9.31 1.47 -3.85
C TYR A 14 -9.26 2.58 -2.79
N GLU A 15 -8.25 2.55 -1.92
CA GLU A 15 -8.07 3.50 -0.85
C GLU A 15 -6.56 3.78 -0.65
N VAL A 16 -6.23 4.99 -0.21
CA VAL A 16 -4.89 5.35 0.25
C VAL A 16 -4.98 5.90 1.67
N ILE A 17 -4.25 5.30 2.61
CA ILE A 17 -4.25 5.70 4.02
C ILE A 17 -2.86 6.22 4.38
N PRO A 18 -2.69 7.53 4.61
CA PRO A 18 -1.46 8.06 5.17
C PRO A 18 -1.27 7.53 6.60
N VAL A 19 -0.09 6.97 6.90
CA VAL A 19 0.19 6.42 8.23
C VAL A 19 1.34 7.18 8.88
N ALA A 20 1.13 7.61 10.13
CA ALA A 20 2.16 8.17 10.98
C ALA A 20 2.98 7.03 11.59
N MET A 21 4.23 6.89 11.15
CA MET A 21 5.18 5.87 11.58
C MET A 21 6.35 6.50 12.33
N LYS A 22 7.06 5.71 13.13
CA LYS A 22 8.14 6.19 14.03
C LYS A 22 9.25 6.91 13.27
N ASN A 23 9.62 6.39 12.10
CA ASN A 23 10.71 6.94 11.26
C ASN A 23 10.22 7.89 10.15
N CYS A 24 8.99 8.41 10.24
CA CYS A 24 8.51 9.45 9.34
C CYS A 24 9.18 10.80 9.65
N VAL A 25 9.80 11.42 8.64
CA VAL A 25 10.40 12.77 8.76
C VAL A 25 9.34 13.84 9.01
N VAL A 26 8.14 13.66 8.45
CA VAL A 26 7.04 14.63 8.53
C VAL A 26 6.02 14.19 9.56
N LYS A 27 5.94 14.92 10.68
CA LYS A 27 4.82 14.83 11.61
C LYS A 27 3.67 15.67 11.07
N LEU A 28 2.51 15.04 10.84
CA LEU A 28 1.29 15.73 10.43
C LEU A 28 0.61 16.28 11.68
N ASP A 29 0.59 17.60 11.85
CA ASP A 29 -0.30 18.22 12.83
C ASP A 29 -1.76 18.19 12.31
N ASP A 30 -2.73 18.07 13.22
CA ASP A 30 -4.14 17.87 12.85
C ASP A 30 -4.71 19.00 11.98
N LYS A 31 -4.21 20.23 12.17
CA LYS A 31 -4.66 21.41 11.43
C LYS A 31 -4.19 21.39 9.98
N LYS A 32 -2.95 20.94 9.72
CA LYS A 32 -2.40 20.77 8.36
C LYS A 32 -2.82 19.45 7.72
N ALA A 33 -3.19 18.45 8.50
CA ALA A 33 -3.63 17.14 7.99
C ALA A 33 -4.81 17.29 7.02
N LYS A 34 -5.84 18.04 7.41
CA LYS A 34 -7.03 18.27 6.55
C LYS A 34 -6.65 18.91 5.21
N SER A 35 -5.85 19.99 5.23
CA SER A 35 -5.43 20.67 4.00
C SER A 35 -4.61 19.77 3.07
N LYS A 36 -3.72 18.95 3.64
CA LYS A 36 -2.94 17.97 2.88
C LYS A 36 -3.82 16.89 2.28
N VAL A 37 -4.76 16.34 3.05
CA VAL A 37 -5.71 15.33 2.57
C VAL A 37 -6.58 15.90 1.45
N THR A 38 -7.09 17.13 1.56
CA THR A 38 -7.83 17.78 0.46
C THR A 38 -6.98 17.88 -0.82
N ARG A 39 -5.70 18.28 -0.70
CA ARG A 39 -4.78 18.32 -1.84
C ARG A 39 -4.52 16.94 -2.44
N TRP A 40 -4.31 15.94 -1.59
CA TRP A 40 -4.08 14.56 -2.00
C TRP A 40 -5.30 13.93 -2.67
N GLN A 41 -6.50 14.20 -2.16
CA GLN A 41 -7.75 13.77 -2.77
C GLN A 41 -7.91 14.37 -4.18
N ALA A 42 -7.59 15.65 -4.36
CA ALA A 42 -7.61 16.28 -5.69
C ALA A 42 -6.63 15.61 -6.68
N ILE A 43 -5.47 15.15 -6.20
CA ILE A 43 -4.51 14.39 -7.02
C ILE A 43 -5.11 13.01 -7.38
N ALA A 44 -5.73 12.33 -6.42
CA ALA A 44 -6.40 11.05 -6.67
C ALA A 44 -7.55 11.19 -7.68
N GLU A 45 -8.36 12.24 -7.58
CA GLU A 45 -9.41 12.56 -8.54
C GLU A 45 -8.84 12.79 -9.95
N SER A 46 -7.77 13.57 -10.07
CA SER A 46 -7.12 13.84 -11.35
C SER A 46 -6.54 12.56 -11.98
N ALA A 47 -5.84 11.75 -11.18
CA ALA A 47 -5.27 10.49 -11.63
C ALA A 47 -6.35 9.49 -12.05
N ALA A 48 -7.42 9.35 -11.26
CA ALA A 48 -8.54 8.47 -11.58
C ALA A 48 -9.21 8.86 -12.92
N LYS A 49 -9.40 10.17 -13.16
CA LYS A 49 -9.93 10.69 -14.43
C LYS A 49 -9.00 10.38 -15.60
N GLN A 50 -7.69 10.61 -15.46
CA GLN A 50 -6.71 10.34 -16.52
C GLN A 50 -6.60 8.84 -16.85
N SER A 51 -6.72 7.99 -15.83
CA SER A 51 -6.72 6.52 -15.98
C SER A 51 -8.07 5.92 -16.33
N LYS A 52 -9.11 6.74 -16.60
CA LYS A 52 -10.47 6.29 -16.93
C LYS A 52 -11.08 5.32 -15.91
N ARG A 53 -10.81 5.53 -14.62
CA ARG A 53 -11.37 4.70 -13.55
C ARG A 53 -12.82 5.07 -13.28
N SER A 54 -13.68 4.06 -13.10
CA SER A 54 -15.09 4.25 -12.70
C SER A 54 -15.26 4.66 -11.23
N LEU A 55 -14.22 4.46 -10.42
CA LEU A 55 -14.20 4.80 -9.00
C LEU A 55 -13.00 5.72 -8.71
N ILE A 56 -13.24 6.76 -7.92
CA ILE A 56 -12.21 7.65 -7.39
C ILE A 56 -11.78 7.11 -6.03
N PRO A 57 -10.50 6.74 -5.84
CA PRO A 57 -10.03 6.24 -4.54
C PRO A 57 -10.11 7.31 -3.45
N GLU A 58 -10.52 6.90 -2.26
CA GLU A 58 -10.51 7.77 -1.08
C GLU A 58 -9.09 7.88 -0.51
N VAL A 59 -8.64 9.11 -0.24
CA VAL A 59 -7.47 9.38 0.58
C VAL A 59 -7.93 9.68 2.00
N LYS A 60 -7.69 8.74 2.93
CA LYS A 60 -8.18 8.87 4.32
C LYS A 60 -7.38 9.91 5.12
N MET A 61 -7.97 10.31 6.24
CA MET A 61 -7.23 11.05 7.26
C MET A 61 -6.06 10.23 7.79
N PRO A 62 -4.93 10.87 8.14
CA PRO A 62 -3.78 10.15 8.67
C PRO A 62 -4.14 9.35 9.92
N MET A 63 -3.67 8.10 9.96
CA MET A 63 -3.84 7.20 11.11
C MET A 63 -2.49 6.95 11.78
N SER A 64 -2.48 6.64 13.06
CA SER A 64 -1.32 6.02 13.70
C SER A 64 -1.08 4.62 13.13
N TYR A 65 0.15 4.11 13.23
CA TYR A 65 0.45 2.74 12.80
C TYR A 65 -0.46 1.69 13.45
N LYS A 66 -0.76 1.84 14.75
CA LYS A 66 -1.67 0.93 15.48
C LYS A 66 -3.10 0.94 14.91
N GLU A 67 -3.62 2.12 14.59
CA GLU A 67 -4.95 2.24 13.97
C GLU A 67 -4.97 1.63 12.57
N ALA A 68 -3.90 1.83 11.77
CA ALA A 68 -3.78 1.22 10.46
C ALA A 68 -3.72 -0.32 10.55
N VAL A 69 -2.98 -0.88 11.51
CA VAL A 69 -2.96 -2.32 11.79
C VAL A 69 -4.35 -2.82 12.17
N ALA A 70 -5.05 -2.13 13.08
CA ALA A 70 -6.42 -2.50 13.47
C ALA A 70 -7.42 -2.41 12.31
N TYR A 71 -7.24 -1.45 11.40
CA TYR A 71 -8.02 -1.35 10.17
C TYR A 71 -7.78 -2.55 9.25
N ALA A 72 -6.52 -2.91 9.02
CA ALA A 72 -6.14 -4.01 8.14
C ALA A 72 -6.55 -5.39 8.64
N LYS A 73 -6.79 -5.58 9.95
CA LYS A 73 -7.38 -6.82 10.50
C LYS A 73 -8.76 -7.15 9.92
N LYS A 74 -9.44 -6.17 9.32
CA LYS A 74 -10.74 -6.35 8.66
C LYS A 74 -10.62 -6.81 7.20
N LEU A 75 -9.40 -6.85 6.65
CA LEU A 75 -9.13 -7.27 5.28
C LEU A 75 -8.59 -8.71 5.27
N ASP A 76 -8.69 -9.35 4.12
CA ASP A 76 -8.38 -10.76 3.95
C ASP A 76 -6.85 -10.99 3.92
N VAL A 77 -6.14 -10.20 3.10
CA VAL A 77 -4.70 -10.32 2.87
C VAL A 77 -3.98 -9.08 3.36
N LYS A 78 -2.84 -9.25 4.05
CA LYS A 78 -2.04 -8.16 4.60
C LYS A 78 -0.57 -8.39 4.26
N LEU A 79 -0.02 -7.51 3.43
CA LEU A 79 1.34 -7.61 2.91
C LEU A 79 2.20 -6.46 3.43
N VAL A 80 3.43 -6.77 3.82
CA VAL A 80 4.41 -5.79 4.29
C VAL A 80 5.72 -5.98 3.53
N PRO A 81 5.94 -5.22 2.44
CA PRO A 81 7.26 -5.10 1.83
C PRO A 81 8.31 -4.66 2.84
N TYR A 82 9.23 -5.56 3.18
CA TYR A 82 10.24 -5.33 4.21
C TYR A 82 11.65 -5.56 3.68
N GLU A 83 12.54 -4.59 3.94
CA GLU A 83 13.91 -4.56 3.42
C GLU A 83 14.81 -5.70 3.94
N ASN A 84 14.49 -6.26 5.11
CA ASN A 84 15.22 -7.40 5.67
C ASN A 84 14.62 -8.76 5.24
N GLU A 85 13.56 -8.78 4.44
CA GLU A 85 13.09 -10.00 3.80
C GLU A 85 13.87 -10.27 2.51
N HIS A 86 14.31 -11.52 2.35
CA HIS A 86 15.21 -11.92 1.28
C HIS A 86 14.62 -13.00 0.38
N GLY A 87 14.84 -12.83 -0.92
CA GLY A 87 14.37 -13.76 -1.92
C GLY A 87 12.88 -13.62 -2.25
N MET A 88 12.49 -14.08 -3.43
CA MET A 88 11.12 -13.91 -3.95
C MET A 88 10.19 -15.07 -3.61
N ALA A 89 10.68 -16.12 -2.92
CA ALA A 89 9.88 -17.32 -2.65
C ALA A 89 8.69 -17.03 -1.72
N GLY A 90 8.92 -16.28 -0.62
CA GLY A 90 7.85 -15.87 0.28
C GLY A 90 6.83 -14.95 -0.40
N THR A 91 7.30 -13.99 -1.20
CA THR A 91 6.44 -13.12 -2.00
C THR A 91 5.61 -13.93 -2.99
N LYS A 92 6.21 -14.86 -3.73
CA LYS A 92 5.51 -15.72 -4.68
C LYS A 92 4.41 -16.53 -3.97
N ALA A 93 4.74 -17.18 -2.86
CA ALA A 93 3.78 -17.96 -2.08
C ALA A 93 2.63 -17.10 -1.55
N ALA A 94 2.91 -15.89 -1.07
CA ALA A 94 1.88 -14.94 -0.62
C ALA A 94 0.94 -14.57 -1.78
N MET A 95 1.48 -14.26 -2.96
CA MET A 95 0.69 -13.89 -4.16
C MET A 95 -0.16 -15.05 -4.71
N GLU A 96 0.34 -16.28 -4.66
CA GLU A 96 -0.37 -17.48 -5.12
C GLU A 96 -1.55 -17.86 -4.21
N GLN A 97 -1.54 -17.43 -2.95
CA GLN A 97 -2.62 -17.71 -1.99
C GLN A 97 -3.81 -16.75 -2.13
N ILE A 98 -3.62 -15.61 -2.79
CA ILE A 98 -4.65 -14.58 -2.95
C ILE A 98 -5.72 -15.07 -3.92
N LYS A 99 -6.97 -15.00 -3.49
CA LYS A 99 -8.15 -15.41 -4.27
C LYS A 99 -8.87 -14.20 -4.87
N LYS A 100 -9.54 -14.42 -6.01
CA LYS A 100 -10.40 -13.41 -6.63
C LYS A 100 -11.44 -12.91 -5.64
N GLY A 101 -11.53 -11.58 -5.49
CA GLY A 101 -12.50 -10.91 -4.61
C GLY A 101 -11.99 -10.65 -3.19
N GLU A 102 -10.82 -11.15 -2.80
CA GLU A 102 -10.22 -10.83 -1.51
C GLU A 102 -9.73 -9.37 -1.45
N SER A 103 -9.91 -8.77 -0.29
CA SER A 103 -9.42 -7.44 0.04
C SER A 103 -7.97 -7.49 0.54
N ILE A 104 -7.14 -6.55 0.08
CA ILE A 104 -5.69 -6.60 0.29
C ILE A 104 -5.20 -5.27 0.88
N ALA A 105 -4.53 -5.35 2.04
CA ALA A 105 -3.73 -4.25 2.57
C ALA A 105 -2.27 -4.41 2.18
N VAL A 106 -1.63 -3.31 1.77
CA VAL A 106 -0.18 -3.25 1.56
C VAL A 106 0.39 -2.13 2.42
N PHE A 107 1.27 -2.47 3.37
CA PHE A 107 1.92 -1.52 4.25
C PHE A 107 3.28 -1.12 3.69
N ILE A 108 3.45 0.15 3.32
CA ILE A 108 4.72 0.67 2.81
C ILE A 108 5.37 1.55 3.88
N GLY A 109 6.59 1.19 4.27
CA GLY A 109 7.37 1.95 5.26
C GLY A 109 7.87 3.30 4.73
N PRO A 110 8.18 4.26 5.62
CA PRO A 110 8.72 5.56 5.24
C PRO A 110 10.17 5.45 4.78
N GLU A 111 10.77 6.57 4.39
CA GLU A 111 12.15 6.62 3.88
C GLU A 111 13.18 6.12 4.90
N GLY A 112 12.87 6.23 6.20
CA GLY A 112 13.67 5.70 7.30
C GLY A 112 13.36 4.24 7.68
N GLY A 113 12.59 3.52 6.85
CA GLY A 113 12.20 2.13 7.08
C GLY A 113 11.22 1.95 8.24
N PHE A 114 10.79 0.71 8.44
CA PHE A 114 9.99 0.33 9.61
C PHE A 114 10.88 0.30 10.86
N ALA A 115 10.35 0.78 11.98
CA ALA A 115 11.00 0.54 13.26
C ALA A 115 10.88 -0.95 13.65
N PRO A 116 11.87 -1.53 14.36
CA PRO A 116 11.81 -2.94 14.78
C PRO A 116 10.52 -3.29 15.52
N GLU A 117 10.01 -2.37 16.36
CA GLU A 117 8.77 -2.61 17.11
C GLU A 117 7.51 -2.56 16.25
N GLU A 118 7.55 -1.88 15.09
CA GLU A 118 6.45 -1.86 14.12
C GLU A 118 6.37 -3.20 13.37
N ILE A 119 7.51 -3.76 12.96
CA ILE A 119 7.56 -5.10 12.34
C ILE A 119 7.12 -6.17 13.34
N GLU A 120 7.61 -6.11 14.58
CA GLU A 120 7.26 -7.11 15.58
C GLU A 120 5.76 -7.13 15.91
N MET A 121 5.09 -5.96 15.86
CA MET A 121 3.64 -5.85 16.05
C MET A 121 2.81 -6.62 15.01
N VAL A 122 3.35 -6.82 13.81
CA VAL A 122 2.61 -7.39 12.68
C VAL A 122 3.15 -8.74 12.19
N ARG A 123 4.30 -9.18 12.73
CA ARG A 123 5.03 -10.38 12.29
C ARG A 123 4.17 -11.63 12.22
N ASP A 124 3.29 -11.83 13.19
CA ASP A 124 2.45 -13.03 13.28
C ASP A 124 1.09 -12.88 12.58
N GLU A 125 0.72 -11.67 12.17
CA GLU A 125 -0.61 -11.36 11.62
C GLU A 125 -0.59 -10.98 10.13
N MET A 126 0.57 -10.60 9.61
CA MET A 126 0.78 -10.10 8.26
C MET A 126 1.95 -10.81 7.59
N GLN A 127 1.91 -10.90 6.27
CA GLN A 127 2.97 -11.53 5.49
C GLN A 127 4.05 -10.51 5.18
N LEU A 128 5.23 -10.68 5.77
CA LEU A 128 6.43 -9.94 5.39
C LEU A 128 6.92 -10.48 4.03
N ILE A 129 7.12 -9.59 3.05
CA ILE A 129 7.50 -9.97 1.69
C ILE A 129 8.71 -9.17 1.21
N SER A 130 9.47 -9.75 0.28
CA SER A 130 10.56 -9.07 -0.41
C SER A 130 10.09 -8.53 -1.77
N LEU A 131 10.63 -7.39 -2.20
CA LEU A 131 10.44 -6.84 -3.55
C LEU A 131 11.69 -7.03 -4.44
N GLY A 132 12.55 -7.97 -4.06
CA GLY A 132 13.76 -8.35 -4.78
C GLY A 132 15.03 -7.98 -4.04
N ARG A 133 16.17 -8.08 -4.76
CA ARG A 133 17.51 -7.95 -4.14
C ARG A 133 17.91 -6.52 -3.75
N ARG A 134 17.20 -5.51 -4.27
CA ARG A 134 17.54 -4.10 -4.06
C ARG A 134 16.58 -3.53 -3.04
N ILE A 135 17.13 -2.73 -2.13
CA ILE A 135 16.32 -1.89 -1.26
C ILE A 135 15.67 -0.83 -2.15
N LEU A 136 14.33 -0.86 -2.22
CA LEU A 136 13.56 0.11 -2.97
C LEU A 136 13.27 1.32 -2.10
N ARG A 137 13.26 2.51 -2.71
CA ARG A 137 12.75 3.72 -2.05
C ARG A 137 11.25 3.57 -1.81
N THR A 138 10.74 4.22 -0.76
CA THR A 138 9.33 4.21 -0.36
C THR A 138 8.36 4.37 -1.53
N GLU A 139 8.60 5.34 -2.41
CA GLU A 139 7.75 5.57 -3.58
C GLU A 139 7.77 4.39 -4.55
N THR A 140 8.96 3.86 -4.83
CA THR A 140 9.14 2.72 -5.75
C THR A 140 8.56 1.44 -5.16
N ALA A 141 8.72 1.21 -3.87
CA ALA A 141 8.21 0.02 -3.18
C ALA A 141 6.69 -0.10 -3.31
N GLY A 142 5.95 1.00 -3.09
CA GLY A 142 4.49 1.02 -3.24
C GLY A 142 4.04 0.72 -4.68
N ILE A 143 4.69 1.34 -5.67
CA ILE A 143 4.40 1.12 -7.10
C ILE A 143 4.67 -0.33 -7.49
N VAL A 144 5.82 -0.87 -7.11
CA VAL A 144 6.23 -2.24 -7.46
C VAL A 144 5.33 -3.27 -6.79
N ALA A 145 4.97 -3.09 -5.52
CA ALA A 145 4.07 -4.00 -4.83
C ALA A 145 2.71 -4.10 -5.55
N LEU A 146 2.14 -2.97 -5.95
CA LEU A 146 0.89 -2.95 -6.72
C LEU A 146 1.04 -3.51 -8.12
N ALA A 147 2.16 -3.26 -8.81
CA ALA A 147 2.39 -3.84 -10.13
C ALA A 147 2.46 -5.37 -10.09
N ILE A 148 3.11 -5.94 -9.06
CA ILE A 148 3.16 -7.40 -8.86
C ILE A 148 1.77 -7.95 -8.55
N LEU A 149 1.01 -7.26 -7.68
CA LEU A 149 -0.37 -7.64 -7.36
C LEU A 149 -1.27 -7.58 -8.60
N GLY A 150 -1.22 -6.48 -9.37
CA GLY A 150 -1.99 -6.32 -10.60
C GLY A 150 -1.68 -7.45 -11.60
N TYR A 151 -0.40 -7.72 -11.85
CA TYR A 151 -0.01 -8.85 -12.70
C TYR A 151 -0.58 -10.19 -12.20
N GLN A 152 -0.48 -10.47 -10.90
CA GLN A 152 -0.99 -11.72 -10.32
C GLN A 152 -2.52 -11.82 -10.44
N LEU A 153 -3.25 -10.76 -10.08
CA LEU A 153 -4.71 -10.77 -10.04
C LEU A 153 -5.32 -10.78 -11.44
N GLU A 154 -4.73 -10.03 -12.38
CA GLU A 154 -5.23 -9.93 -13.75
C GLU A 154 -4.84 -11.15 -14.59
N SER A 155 -3.69 -11.79 -14.32
CA SER A 155 -3.30 -13.03 -15.01
C SER A 155 -4.16 -14.24 -14.65
N GLN A 156 -4.87 -14.18 -13.52
CA GLN A 156 -5.85 -15.20 -13.13
C GLN A 156 -7.20 -15.05 -13.85
N THR A 157 -7.44 -13.93 -14.51
CA THR A 157 -8.66 -13.66 -15.28
C THR A 157 -8.37 -13.74 -16.79
N ASP A 158 -9.13 -14.54 -17.54
CA ASP A 158 -8.90 -14.78 -18.96
C ASP A 158 -9.39 -13.63 -19.88
N GLY A 159 -9.26 -12.39 -19.41
CA GLY A 159 -9.63 -11.14 -20.09
C GLY A 159 -11.11 -11.02 -20.49
N ARG A 160 -11.97 -11.93 -20.02
CA ARG A 160 -13.35 -12.13 -20.51
C ARG A 160 -14.44 -12.10 -19.42
N ASP A 161 -14.08 -11.73 -18.20
CA ASP A 161 -15.09 -11.42 -17.19
C ASP A 161 -15.26 -9.90 -17.16
N GLU A 162 -16.33 -9.45 -17.83
CA GLU A 162 -16.84 -8.07 -17.88
C GLU A 162 -17.17 -7.48 -16.50
#